data_AF-X1V863-F1
#
_entry.id   AF-X1V863-F1
#
_cell.length_a   1.000
_cell.length_b   1.000
_cell.length_c   1.000
_cell.angle_alpha   90.00
_cell.angle_beta   90.00
_cell.angle_gamma   90.00
#
_symmetry.space_group_name_H-M   'P 1'
#
loop_
_entity.id
_entity.type
_entity.pdbx_description
1 polymer ?
#
loop_
_entity_poly.entity_id
_entity_poly.type
_entity_poly.pdbx_seq_one_letter_code
_entity_poly.pdbx_strand_id
1 'polypeptide(L)'
;AGIERLLAEKNAPYMDIFALAKGAQELCEVIKVTDYGRWTMVKAANMKLTFDKESGIIVNISGGGCPDIPYLHVEMVDKKLDQAPRPKEFGFTLCALMLDRAYKECLSLYRGVGEKS
;
A
#
# COMPACT_ATOMS: atom_id res chain seq x y z
N ALA A 1 -3.30 12.33 -3.71
CA ALA A 1 -1.85 12.07 -3.54
C ALA A 1 -0.98 13.34 -3.68
N GLY A 2 -0.90 13.98 -4.85
CA GLY A 2 -0.09 15.21 -5.02
C GLY A 2 -0.72 16.47 -4.41
N ILE A 3 -1.98 16.74 -4.75
CA ILE A 3 -2.73 17.91 -4.26
C ILE A 3 -2.87 17.88 -2.73
N GLU A 4 -3.21 16.72 -2.16
CA GLU A 4 -3.29 16.52 -0.69
C GLU A 4 -1.99 16.91 0.02
N ARG A 5 -0.84 16.48 -0.51
CA ARG A 5 0.47 16.76 0.08
C ARG A 5 0.79 18.26 0.03
N LEU A 6 0.55 18.89 -1.12
CA LEU A 6 0.76 20.32 -1.29
C LEU A 6 -0.11 21.15 -0.33
N LEU A 7 -1.37 20.75 -0.13
CA LEU A 7 -2.27 21.42 0.81
C LEU A 7 -1.83 21.22 2.27
N ALA A 8 -1.38 20.01 2.62
CA ALA A 8 -0.84 19.71 3.95
C ALA A 8 0.43 20.52 4.25
N GLU A 9 1.37 20.62 3.31
CA GLU A 9 2.60 21.43 3.44
C GLU A 9 2.30 22.93 3.67
N LYS A 10 1.16 23.40 3.17
CA LYS A 10 0.72 24.80 3.30
C LYS A 10 -0.23 25.03 4.48
N ASN A 11 -0.49 24.03 5.31
CA ASN A 11 -1.51 24.07 6.36
C ASN A 11 -2.88 24.56 5.86
N ALA A 12 -3.22 24.23 4.61
CA ALA A 12 -4.49 24.61 4.01
C ALA A 12 -5.53 23.51 4.27
N PRO A 13 -6.54 23.74 5.14
CA PRO A 13 -7.57 22.75 5.39
C PRO A 13 -8.43 22.55 4.14
N TYR A 14 -8.82 21.31 3.86
CA TYR A 14 -9.76 20.97 2.79
C TYR A 14 -10.81 19.98 3.33
N MET A 15 -12.05 20.09 2.82
CA MET A 15 -13.16 19.22 3.20
C MET A 15 -13.03 17.84 2.55
N ASP A 16 -12.83 17.84 1.23
CA ASP A 16 -12.57 16.62 0.45
C ASP A 16 -11.98 16.99 -0.92
N ILE A 17 -11.29 16.05 -1.56
CA ILE A 17 -10.76 16.23 -2.93
C ILE A 17 -11.54 15.33 -3.88
N PHE A 18 -12.39 15.96 -4.68
CA PHE A 18 -13.19 15.28 -5.68
C PHE A 18 -12.51 15.28 -7.05
N ALA A 19 -12.43 14.12 -7.69
CA ALA A 19 -12.05 14.03 -9.09
C ALA A 19 -13.22 14.55 -9.95
N LEU A 20 -13.08 15.74 -10.51
CA LEU A 20 -14.02 16.26 -11.51
C LEU A 20 -13.83 15.51 -12.82
N ALA A 21 -14.56 14.42 -13.05
CA ALA A 21 -14.56 13.79 -14.36
C ALA A 21 -15.89 13.09 -14.68
N LYS A 22 -16.52 13.56 -15.76
CA LYS A 22 -17.31 12.68 -16.63
C LYS A 22 -16.37 11.56 -17.09
N GLY A 23 -16.58 10.34 -16.59
CA GLY A 23 -15.83 9.16 -17.01
C GLY A 23 -14.58 8.84 -16.20
N ALA A 24 -14.33 9.47 -15.05
CA ALA A 24 -13.52 8.80 -14.03
C ALA A 24 -14.34 7.60 -13.56
N GLN A 25 -14.09 6.44 -14.19
CA GLN A 25 -14.39 5.18 -13.54
C GLN A 25 -13.90 5.32 -12.10
N GLU A 26 -14.79 5.06 -11.14
CA GLU A 26 -14.37 4.79 -9.76
C GLU A 26 -13.12 3.94 -9.86
N LEU A 27 -12.04 4.35 -9.17
CA LEU A 27 -10.89 3.50 -8.97
C LEU A 27 -11.44 2.25 -8.28
N CYS A 28 -11.93 1.28 -9.06
CA CYS A 28 -12.44 0.01 -8.58
C CYS A 28 -11.21 -0.68 -8.02
N GLU A 29 -10.97 -0.41 -6.75
CA GLU A 29 -9.92 -0.97 -5.93
C GLU A 29 -10.24 -2.43 -5.71
N VAL A 30 -10.02 -3.25 -6.74
CA VAL A 30 -10.03 -4.70 -6.58
C VAL A 30 -8.76 -5.05 -5.82
N ILE A 31 -8.84 -4.93 -4.49
CA ILE A 31 -7.91 -5.55 -3.58
C ILE A 31 -8.15 -7.05 -3.67
N LYS A 32 -7.10 -7.79 -4.03
CA LYS A 32 -7.13 -9.24 -4.06
C LYS A 32 -6.15 -9.81 -3.05
N VAL A 33 -6.68 -10.54 -2.08
CA VAL A 33 -5.89 -11.32 -1.13
C VAL A 33 -5.66 -12.72 -1.70
N THR A 34 -4.44 -13.23 -1.59
CA THR A 34 -4.08 -14.60 -1.98
C THR A 34 -3.28 -15.23 -0.87
N ASP A 35 -3.75 -16.39 -0.42
CA ASP A 35 -3.12 -17.19 0.63
C ASP A 35 -2.16 -18.22 0.01
N TYR A 36 -0.91 -18.25 0.49
CA TYR A 36 0.13 -19.22 0.10
C TYR A 36 0.53 -20.12 1.28
N GLY A 37 -0.37 -20.34 2.24
CA GLY A 37 -0.10 -21.10 3.46
C GLY A 37 0.65 -20.25 4.48
N ARG A 38 1.98 -20.26 4.42
CA ARG A 38 2.86 -19.49 5.32
C ARG A 38 2.79 -17.98 5.06
N TRP A 39 2.55 -17.59 3.81
CA TRP A 39 2.55 -16.20 3.37
C TRP A 39 1.18 -15.76 2.90
N THR A 40 0.90 -14.46 3.04
CA THR A 40 -0.25 -13.80 2.43
C THR A 40 0.25 -12.73 1.47
N MET A 41 -0.24 -12.74 0.24
CA MET A 41 -0.04 -11.65 -0.73
C MET A 41 -1.32 -10.82 -0.82
N VAL A 42 -1.18 -9.51 -0.71
CA VAL A 42 -2.23 -8.56 -1.12
C VAL A 42 -1.82 -7.87 -2.40
N LYS A 43 -2.72 -7.90 -3.38
CA LYS A 43 -2.59 -7.19 -4.66
C LYS A 43 -3.55 -6.02 -4.72
N ALA A 44 -3.05 -4.84 -5.07
CA ALA A 44 -3.83 -3.66 -5.40
C ALA A 44 -3.39 -3.13 -6.77
N ALA A 45 -4.31 -3.10 -7.74
CA ALA A 45 -3.99 -2.91 -9.16
C ALA A 45 -2.83 -3.84 -9.58
N ASN A 46 -1.72 -3.32 -10.10
CA ASN A 46 -0.56 -4.14 -10.47
C ASN A 46 0.47 -4.33 -9.35
N MET A 47 0.31 -3.69 -8.19
CA MET A 47 1.22 -3.83 -7.06
C MET A 47 0.84 -5.01 -6.17
N LYS A 48 1.85 -5.72 -5.67
CA LYS A 48 1.73 -6.87 -4.78
C LYS A 48 2.66 -6.70 -3.59
N LEU A 49 2.16 -6.94 -2.39
CA LEU A 49 2.94 -7.02 -1.16
C LEU A 49 2.66 -8.38 -0.51
N THR A 50 3.71 -9.12 -0.23
CA THR A 50 3.63 -10.43 0.42
C THR A 50 4.31 -10.37 1.78
N PHE A 51 3.66 -10.91 2.80
CA PHE A 51 4.22 -11.01 4.16
C PHE A 51 4.07 -12.42 4.75
N ASP A 52 4.95 -12.75 5.68
CA ASP A 52 4.91 -13.94 6.51
C ASP A 52 3.90 -13.76 7.65
N LYS A 53 2.93 -14.67 7.75
CA LYS A 53 1.79 -14.52 8.65
C LYS A 53 2.17 -14.58 10.13
N GLU A 54 3.22 -15.33 10.47
CA GLU A 54 3.66 -15.52 11.85
C GLU A 54 4.48 -14.32 12.32
N SER A 55 5.52 -13.98 11.58
CA SER A 55 6.47 -12.93 11.94
C SER A 55 6.03 -11.51 11.57
N GLY A 56 5.08 -11.39 10.63
CA GLY A 56 4.69 -10.11 10.03
C GLY A 56 5.74 -9.51 9.10
N ILE A 57 6.80 -10.25 8.76
CA ILE A 57 7.90 -9.76 7.92
C ILE A 57 7.44 -9.68 6.47
N ILE A 58 7.73 -8.56 5.81
CA ILE A 58 7.51 -8.37 4.38
C ILE A 58 8.56 -9.17 3.62
N VAL A 59 8.14 -10.21 2.91
CA VAL A 59 9.04 -11.13 2.20
C VAL A 59 9.18 -10.79 0.72
N ASN A 60 8.25 -10.00 0.16
CA ASN A 60 8.33 -9.59 -1.24
C ASN A 60 7.44 -8.37 -1.53
N ILE A 61 7.93 -7.47 -2.37
CA ILE A 61 7.16 -6.45 -3.07
C ILE A 61 7.41 -6.61 -4.57
N SER A 62 6.35 -6.73 -5.37
CA SER A 62 6.49 -6.88 -6.82
C SER A 62 5.37 -6.22 -7.61
N GLY A 63 5.61 -6.07 -8.91
CA GLY A 63 4.71 -5.39 -9.85
C GLY A 63 5.11 -3.94 -10.12
N GLY A 64 4.24 -3.23 -10.83
CA GLY A 64 4.50 -1.86 -11.27
C GLY A 64 5.52 -1.74 -12.43
N GLY A 65 6.05 -0.53 -12.58
CA GLY A 65 7.08 -0.12 -13.55
C GLY A 65 7.53 1.33 -13.31
N CYS A 66 7.20 1.85 -12.12
CA CYS A 66 7.44 3.23 -11.72
C CYS A 66 8.84 3.35 -11.09
N PRO A 67 9.54 4.50 -11.26
CA PRO A 67 10.92 4.67 -10.80
C PRO A 67 11.08 4.65 -9.26
N ASP A 68 10.00 4.83 -8.51
CA ASP A 68 10.00 4.81 -7.04
C ASP A 68 9.87 3.40 -6.44
N ILE A 69 9.43 2.40 -7.22
CA ILE A 69 9.20 1.04 -6.71
C ILE A 69 10.49 0.31 -6.32
N PRO A 70 11.61 0.37 -7.07
CA PRO A 70 12.86 -0.26 -6.65
C PRO A 70 13.36 0.25 -5.30
N TYR A 71 13.25 1.56 -5.06
CA TYR A 71 13.60 2.16 -3.77
C TYR A 71 12.68 1.66 -2.64
N LEU A 72 11.36 1.72 -2.85
CA LEU A 72 10.38 1.23 -1.87
C LEU A 72 10.56 -0.27 -1.56
N HIS A 73 10.93 -1.08 -2.56
CA HIS A 73 11.22 -2.50 -2.35
C HIS A 73 12.38 -2.69 -1.37
N VAL A 74 13.52 -2.04 -1.62
CA VAL A 74 14.71 -2.11 -0.75
C VAL A 74 14.41 -1.59 0.65
N GLU A 75 13.61 -0.53 0.75
CA GLU A 75 13.29 0.08 2.04
C GLU A 75 12.25 -0.68 2.87
N MET A 76 11.55 -1.67 2.31
CA MET A 76 10.44 -2.33 3.02
C MET A 76 10.61 -3.83 3.18
N VAL A 77 11.25 -4.52 2.23
CA VAL A 77 11.50 -5.96 2.34
C VAL A 77 12.39 -6.23 3.56
N ASP A 78 12.16 -7.38 4.20
CA ASP A 78 12.78 -7.82 5.47
C ASP A 78 12.42 -6.99 6.71
N LYS A 79 11.58 -5.96 6.59
CA LYS A 79 11.00 -5.25 7.73
C LYS A 79 9.65 -5.85 8.12
N LYS A 80 9.29 -5.78 9.40
CA LYS A 80 7.93 -6.11 9.85
C LYS A 80 6.93 -5.09 9.32
N LEU A 81 5.70 -5.51 9.04
CA LEU A 81 4.64 -4.64 8.52
C LEU A 81 4.43 -3.37 9.38
N ASP A 82 4.53 -3.46 10.69
CA ASP A 82 4.36 -2.35 11.63
C ASP A 82 5.61 -1.46 11.80
N GLN A 83 6.76 -1.89 11.30
CA GLN A 83 8.04 -1.18 11.34
C GLN A 83 8.49 -0.66 9.97
N ALA A 84 7.90 -1.18 8.89
CA ALA A 84 8.22 -0.77 7.53
C ALA A 84 7.76 0.67 7.27
N PRO A 85 8.51 1.45 6.47
CA PRO A 85 8.09 2.76 6.05
C PRO A 85 6.81 2.69 5.23
N ARG A 86 5.98 3.72 5.34
CA ARG A 86 4.71 3.75 4.62
C ARG A 86 4.94 4.13 3.15
N PRO A 87 4.46 3.35 2.16
CA PRO A 87 4.74 3.60 0.74
C PRO A 87 4.37 5.00 0.26
N LYS A 88 3.24 5.57 0.73
CA LYS A 88 2.80 6.90 0.30
C LYS A 88 3.68 8.06 0.80
N GLU A 89 4.55 7.82 1.79
CA GLU A 89 5.41 8.86 2.36
C GLU A 89 6.65 9.06 1.50
N PHE A 90 7.17 7.97 0.92
CA PHE A 90 8.40 7.98 0.13
C PHE A 90 8.18 7.83 -1.38
N GLY A 91 7.01 7.34 -1.79
CA GLY A 91 6.62 7.23 -3.19
C GLY A 91 5.68 8.35 -3.65
N PHE A 92 5.74 8.64 -4.94
CA PHE A 92 5.02 9.76 -5.56
C PHE A 92 4.19 9.34 -6.78
N THR A 93 4.33 8.09 -7.21
CA THR A 93 3.58 7.57 -8.35
C THR A 93 2.29 6.91 -7.94
N LEU A 94 1.43 6.64 -8.93
CA LEU A 94 0.24 5.81 -8.71
C LEU A 94 0.61 4.39 -8.25
N CYS A 95 1.75 3.85 -8.69
CA CYS A 95 2.25 2.57 -8.20
C CYS A 95 2.46 2.61 -6.68
N ALA A 96 3.12 3.65 -6.16
CA ALA A 96 3.31 3.82 -4.72
C ALA A 96 1.99 3.97 -3.95
N LEU A 97 1.01 4.67 -4.52
CA LEU A 97 -0.33 4.76 -3.92
C LEU A 97 -1.03 3.40 -3.85
N MET A 98 -0.92 2.58 -4.90
CA MET A 98 -1.48 1.23 -4.89
C MET A 98 -0.72 0.32 -3.91
N LEU A 99 0.60 0.48 -3.78
CA LEU A 99 1.38 -0.23 -2.77
C LEU A 99 0.96 0.19 -1.34
N ASP A 100 0.65 1.47 -1.08
CA ASP A 100 0.10 1.92 0.22
C ASP A 100 -1.23 1.25 0.55
N ARG A 101 -2.09 1.03 -0.45
CA ARG A 101 -3.37 0.33 -0.27
C ARG A 101 -3.16 -1.14 0.07
N ALA A 102 -2.29 -1.83 -0.67
CA ALA A 102 -1.91 -3.21 -0.35
C ALA A 102 -1.31 -3.31 1.07
N TYR A 103 -0.43 -2.38 1.44
CA TYR A 103 0.19 -2.30 2.76
C TYR A 103 -0.82 -2.13 3.90
N LYS A 104 -1.80 -1.24 3.77
CA LYS A 104 -2.88 -1.08 4.77
C LYS A 104 -3.69 -2.36 4.96
N GLU A 105 -4.03 -3.02 3.87
CA GLU A 105 -4.77 -4.28 3.95
C GLU A 105 -3.93 -5.37 4.62
N CYS A 106 -2.63 -5.47 4.29
CA CYS A 106 -1.72 -6.38 4.99
C CYS A 106 -1.67 -6.11 6.50
N LEU A 107 -1.61 -4.83 6.92
CA LEU A 107 -1.68 -4.46 8.34
C LEU A 107 -3.00 -4.87 8.99
N SER A 108 -4.12 -4.64 8.30
CA SER A 108 -5.45 -5.05 8.76
C SER A 108 -5.51 -6.57 8.98
N LEU A 109 -5.07 -7.34 7.99
CA LEU A 109 -5.02 -8.79 8.05
C LEU A 109 -4.07 -9.30 9.15
N TYR A 110 -2.88 -8.72 9.26
CA TYR A 110 -1.90 -9.14 10.29
C TYR A 110 -2.42 -8.89 11.71
N ARG A 111 -3.06 -7.74 11.94
CA ARG A 111 -3.67 -7.42 13.25
C ARG A 111 -4.90 -8.28 13.55
N GLY A 112 -5.73 -8.56 12.55
CA GLY A 112 -6.92 -9.42 12.70
C GLY A 112 -6.60 -10.91 12.91
N VAL A 113 -5.40 -11.38 12.54
CA VAL A 113 -4.94 -12.74 12.85
C VAL A 113 -4.63 -12.90 14.36
N GLY A 114 -4.32 -11.81 15.07
CA GLY A 114 -4.02 -11.82 16.52
C GLY A 114 -5.24 -12.01 17.44
N GLU A 115 -6.47 -11.90 16.93
CA GLU A 115 -7.71 -12.02 17.73
C GLU A 115 -8.33 -13.43 17.70
N LYS A 116 -7.70 -14.39 17.00
CA LYS A 116 -8.10 -15.81 17.05
C LYS A 116 -7.06 -16.63 17.77
N SER A 117 -7.08 -16.56 19.10
CA SER A 117 -6.44 -17.54 19.99
C SER A 117 -7.27 -17.67 21.26
#